data_AF-A0A5C7W4G2-F1
#
_entry.id   AF-A0A5C7W4G2-F1
#
_cell.length_a   1.000
_cell.length_b   1.000
_cell.length_c   1.000
_cell.angle_alpha   90.00
_cell.angle_beta   90.00
_cell.angle_gamma   90.00
#
_symmetry.space_group_name_H-M   'P 1'
#
loop_
_entity.id
_entity.type
_entity.pdbx_description
1 polymer ?
#
loop_
_entity_poly.entity_id
_entity_poly.type
_entity_poly.pdbx_seq_one_letter_code
_entity_poly.pdbx_strand_id
1 'polypeptide(L)'
;MPLYLDDEFLDSFVYEDVAVALWAIRLHAADIAVTPAIALRLIRQYLQPLIPLEHCHVLYGQRIATWNGIWGIYADLGSCVGKSNNPHLFEVMKAVELIHHFTTWPPREYTFPTVIEVTYFLSMCTQLKIPMPSHLRLENGQRLDPFSFCTLCWRQPLPGRKLCAHHSPNVPLQDEIGTQAAAARYKSGVRQKERFDKAVNRILTKEVTQFHEGLFTPVVLFPEQSIAAWLAERRPLLWQLLGERQQAFNDTNAVSMLVDLLHCPDGLPPKANQIYRLINQHLHEHPLLIWPMLIRAEGWHRCREEVRKKWGGKRSGAGRPTRY
;
A
#
# COMPACT_ATOMS: atom_id res chain seq x y z
N MET A 1 -9.47 -21.60 -16.47
CA MET A 1 -9.27 -21.87 -15.03
C MET A 1 -10.58 -21.59 -14.32
N PRO A 2 -10.95 -22.29 -13.24
CA PRO A 2 -12.22 -22.02 -12.56
C PRO A 2 -12.27 -20.59 -12.00
N LEU A 3 -13.48 -20.01 -11.91
CA LEU A 3 -13.72 -18.68 -11.35
C LEU A 3 -13.82 -18.78 -9.83
N TYR A 4 -12.90 -18.17 -9.10
CA TYR A 4 -12.90 -18.15 -7.64
C TYR A 4 -13.44 -16.82 -7.11
N LEU A 5 -14.73 -16.76 -6.79
CA LEU A 5 -15.35 -15.61 -6.12
C LEU A 5 -15.76 -16.02 -4.71
N ASP A 6 -15.11 -15.43 -3.71
CA ASP A 6 -15.45 -15.58 -2.30
C ASP A 6 -16.77 -14.86 -1.96
N ASP A 7 -17.46 -15.31 -0.92
CA ASP A 7 -18.73 -14.73 -0.47
C ASP A 7 -18.53 -13.28 0.00
N GLU A 8 -17.37 -12.94 0.59
CA GLU A 8 -17.01 -11.56 0.98
C GLU A 8 -17.07 -10.56 -0.19
N PHE A 9 -16.76 -11.00 -1.42
CA PHE A 9 -16.84 -10.13 -2.59
C PHE A 9 -18.29 -9.90 -3.02
N LEU A 10 -19.15 -10.90 -2.90
CA LEU A 10 -20.56 -10.82 -3.23
C LEU A 10 -21.29 -9.90 -2.24
N ASP A 11 -20.94 -9.99 -0.96
CA ASP A 11 -21.51 -9.16 0.11
C ASP A 11 -21.08 -7.68 0.02
N SER A 12 -20.08 -7.36 -0.83
CA SER A 12 -19.59 -5.99 -1.03
C SER A 12 -20.42 -5.13 -1.99
N PHE A 13 -21.43 -5.72 -2.64
CA PHE A 13 -22.32 -5.06 -3.59
C PHE A 13 -23.57 -4.51 -2.88
N VAL A 14 -23.91 -3.26 -3.14
CA VAL A 14 -25.10 -2.59 -2.61
C VAL A 14 -26.34 -2.98 -3.42
N TYR A 15 -26.18 -3.25 -4.71
CA TYR A 15 -27.27 -3.64 -5.61
C TYR A 15 -27.36 -5.16 -5.71
N GLU A 16 -28.45 -5.71 -5.14
CA GLU A 16 -28.68 -7.15 -5.01
C GLU A 16 -28.72 -7.86 -6.37
N ASP A 17 -29.27 -7.23 -7.41
CA ASP A 17 -29.33 -7.78 -8.75
C ASP A 17 -27.93 -8.02 -9.37
N VAL A 18 -26.97 -7.14 -9.09
CA VAL A 18 -25.57 -7.29 -9.49
C VAL A 18 -24.90 -8.43 -8.71
N ALA A 19 -25.16 -8.52 -7.40
CA ALA A 19 -24.65 -9.60 -6.55
C ALA A 19 -25.19 -10.98 -7.00
N VAL A 20 -26.50 -11.06 -7.26
CA VAL A 20 -27.17 -12.26 -7.79
C VAL A 20 -26.62 -12.64 -9.16
N ALA A 21 -26.39 -11.68 -10.05
CA ALA A 21 -25.77 -11.94 -11.34
C ALA A 21 -24.36 -12.52 -11.21
N LEU A 22 -23.53 -11.97 -10.31
CA LEU A 22 -22.20 -12.52 -10.02
C LEU A 22 -22.25 -13.92 -9.40
N TRP A 23 -23.18 -14.16 -8.48
CA TRP A 23 -23.39 -15.46 -7.88
C TRP A 23 -23.82 -16.50 -8.93
N ALA A 24 -24.70 -16.12 -9.86
CA ALA A 24 -25.10 -16.98 -10.97
C ALA A 24 -23.91 -17.29 -11.91
N ILE A 25 -23.08 -16.29 -12.22
CA ILE A 25 -21.83 -16.49 -12.98
C ILE A 25 -20.90 -17.45 -12.26
N ARG A 26 -20.74 -17.32 -10.93
CA ARG A 26 -19.93 -18.22 -10.09
C ARG A 26 -20.45 -19.66 -10.18
N LEU A 27 -21.75 -19.86 -9.99
CA LEU A 27 -22.37 -21.18 -10.05
C LEU A 27 -22.16 -21.83 -11.42
N HIS A 28 -22.34 -21.07 -12.50
CA HIS A 28 -22.13 -21.57 -13.87
C HIS A 28 -20.67 -21.85 -14.21
N ALA A 29 -19.72 -21.22 -13.51
CA ALA A 29 -18.29 -21.35 -13.73
C ALA A 29 -17.61 -22.34 -12.77
N ALA A 30 -18.34 -22.91 -11.80
CA ALA A 30 -17.79 -23.72 -10.72
C ALA A 30 -17.01 -24.95 -11.23
N ASP A 31 -17.57 -25.67 -12.20
CA ASP A 31 -17.03 -26.94 -12.67
C ASP A 31 -16.33 -26.85 -14.03
N ILE A 32 -16.11 -25.63 -14.55
CA ILE A 32 -15.56 -25.43 -15.90
C ILE A 32 -14.35 -24.51 -15.89
N ALA A 33 -13.38 -24.83 -16.76
CA ALA A 33 -12.27 -23.93 -17.02
C ALA A 33 -12.79 -22.68 -17.75
N VAL A 34 -12.80 -21.54 -17.07
CA VAL A 34 -13.20 -20.27 -17.68
C VAL A 34 -12.12 -19.78 -18.64
N THR A 35 -12.50 -19.66 -19.90
CA THR A 35 -11.74 -19.01 -20.98
C THR A 35 -12.29 -17.59 -21.20
N PRO A 36 -11.58 -16.69 -21.91
CA PRO A 36 -12.12 -15.37 -22.25
C PRO A 36 -13.50 -15.44 -22.93
N ALA A 37 -13.72 -16.46 -23.77
CA ALA A 37 -14.99 -16.66 -24.45
C ALA A 37 -16.12 -17.01 -23.48
N ILE A 38 -15.84 -17.89 -22.51
CA ILE A 38 -16.80 -18.26 -21.46
C ILE A 38 -17.08 -17.05 -20.55
N ALA A 39 -16.04 -16.34 -20.11
CA ALA A 39 -16.18 -15.14 -19.28
C ALA A 39 -17.01 -14.07 -19.98
N LEU A 40 -16.68 -13.73 -21.23
CA LEU A 40 -17.43 -12.74 -22.01
C LEU A 40 -18.89 -13.16 -22.25
N ARG A 41 -19.13 -14.45 -22.48
CA ARG A 41 -20.50 -14.98 -22.62
C ARG A 41 -21.28 -14.81 -21.31
N LEU A 42 -20.70 -15.17 -20.17
CA LEU A 42 -21.33 -15.05 -18.86
C LEU A 42 -21.58 -13.58 -18.48
N ILE A 43 -20.64 -12.68 -18.75
CA ILE A 43 -20.83 -11.22 -18.61
C ILE A 43 -22.03 -10.75 -19.43
N ARG A 44 -22.10 -11.14 -20.71
CA ARG A 44 -23.24 -10.77 -21.57
C ARG A 44 -24.56 -11.38 -21.12
N GLN A 45 -24.54 -12.58 -20.55
CA GLN A 45 -25.75 -13.26 -20.14
C GLN A 45 -26.35 -12.67 -18.85
N TYR A 46 -25.51 -12.35 -17.87
CA TYR A 46 -25.98 -11.99 -16.52
C TYR A 46 -25.81 -10.51 -16.18
N LEU A 47 -24.77 -9.84 -16.71
CA LEU A 47 -24.52 -8.42 -16.40
C LEU A 47 -25.07 -7.46 -17.46
N GLN A 48 -25.16 -7.88 -18.73
CA GLN A 48 -25.76 -7.02 -19.77
C GLN A 48 -27.19 -6.56 -19.46
N PRO A 49 -28.11 -7.39 -18.94
CA PRO A 49 -29.46 -6.95 -18.62
C PRO A 49 -29.51 -5.83 -17.57
N LEU A 50 -28.43 -5.67 -16.80
CA LEU A 50 -28.28 -4.66 -15.76
C LEU A 50 -27.66 -3.36 -16.28
N ILE A 51 -27.19 -3.33 -17.54
CA ILE A 51 -26.59 -2.14 -18.15
C ILE A 51 -27.69 -1.31 -18.84
N PRO A 52 -27.76 0.01 -18.60
CA PRO A 52 -28.68 0.89 -19.33
C PRO A 52 -28.49 0.79 -20.85
N LEU A 53 -29.59 0.88 -21.59
CA LEU A 53 -29.61 0.66 -23.05
C LEU A 53 -28.62 1.56 -23.81
N GLU A 54 -28.43 2.81 -23.36
CA GLU A 54 -27.46 3.75 -23.93
C GLU A 54 -25.99 3.27 -23.81
N HIS A 55 -25.69 2.34 -22.90
CA HIS A 55 -24.33 1.85 -22.62
C HIS A 55 -24.10 0.39 -23.03
N CYS A 56 -25.14 -0.34 -23.46
CA CYS A 56 -25.02 -1.73 -23.91
C CYS A 56 -23.98 -1.94 -25.02
N HIS A 57 -23.74 -0.93 -25.87
CA HIS A 57 -22.74 -0.97 -26.94
C HIS A 57 -21.32 -1.33 -26.45
N VAL A 58 -21.00 -1.01 -25.20
CA VAL A 58 -19.70 -1.32 -24.57
C VAL A 58 -19.41 -2.84 -24.59
N LEU A 59 -20.43 -3.67 -24.39
CA LEU A 59 -20.26 -5.14 -24.43
C LEU A 59 -20.17 -5.70 -25.85
N TYR A 60 -20.65 -4.96 -26.85
CA TYR A 60 -20.71 -5.40 -28.25
C TYR A 60 -19.52 -4.92 -29.09
N GLY A 61 -18.82 -3.87 -28.67
CA GLY A 61 -17.59 -3.40 -29.31
C GLY A 61 -16.50 -4.49 -29.36
N GLN A 62 -16.49 -5.39 -28.37
CA GLN A 62 -15.50 -6.45 -28.26
C GLN A 62 -15.92 -7.72 -29.02
N ARG A 63 -15.48 -7.83 -30.28
CA ARG A 63 -15.78 -9.00 -31.14
C ARG A 63 -14.86 -10.20 -30.89
N ILE A 64 -13.64 -9.97 -30.39
CA ILE A 64 -12.67 -11.04 -30.10
C ILE A 64 -12.61 -11.23 -28.59
N ALA A 65 -12.94 -12.43 -28.14
CA ALA A 65 -12.88 -12.80 -26.74
C ALA A 65 -11.41 -12.95 -26.28
N THR A 66 -10.85 -11.87 -25.73
CA THR A 66 -9.54 -11.84 -25.09
C THR A 66 -9.66 -11.24 -23.70
N TRP A 67 -8.73 -11.58 -22.80
CA TRP A 67 -8.71 -10.98 -21.45
C TRP A 67 -8.53 -9.46 -21.49
N ASN A 68 -7.64 -8.96 -22.36
CA ASN A 68 -7.49 -7.52 -22.60
C ASN A 68 -8.79 -6.87 -23.11
N GLY A 69 -9.61 -7.62 -23.84
CA GLY A 69 -10.92 -7.15 -24.28
C GLY A 69 -11.93 -7.03 -23.14
N ILE A 70 -11.92 -7.99 -22.21
CA ILE A 70 -12.74 -7.91 -20.99
C ILE A 70 -12.26 -6.76 -20.10
N TRP A 71 -10.95 -6.53 -20.02
CA TRP A 71 -10.41 -5.34 -19.35
C TRP A 71 -10.81 -4.03 -20.05
N GLY A 72 -10.85 -4.02 -21.37
CA GLY A 72 -11.37 -2.89 -22.16
C GLY A 72 -12.82 -2.57 -21.82
N ILE A 73 -13.68 -3.59 -21.69
CA ILE A 73 -15.06 -3.43 -21.24
C ILE A 73 -15.13 -2.75 -19.86
N TYR A 74 -14.30 -3.19 -18.90
CA TYR A 74 -14.20 -2.53 -17.60
C TYR A 74 -13.85 -1.04 -17.73
N ALA A 75 -12.82 -0.72 -18.52
CA ALA A 75 -12.37 0.67 -18.74
C ALA A 75 -13.46 1.54 -19.40
N ASP A 76 -14.16 1.00 -20.39
CA ASP A 76 -15.22 1.69 -21.12
C ASP A 76 -16.46 1.90 -20.25
N LEU A 77 -16.85 0.92 -19.43
CA LEU A 77 -17.88 1.08 -18.40
C LEU A 77 -17.49 2.17 -17.41
N GLY A 78 -16.22 2.24 -16.97
CA GLY A 78 -15.74 3.31 -16.12
C GLY A 78 -15.86 4.70 -16.73
N SER A 79 -15.64 4.83 -18.04
CA SER A 79 -15.89 6.06 -18.80
C SER A 79 -17.38 6.43 -18.81
N CYS A 80 -18.28 5.46 -18.97
CA CYS A 80 -19.73 5.67 -18.90
C CYS A 80 -20.20 6.06 -17.49
N VAL A 81 -19.64 5.45 -16.45
CA VAL A 81 -19.89 5.82 -15.05
C VAL A 81 -19.47 7.26 -14.80
N GLY A 82 -18.30 7.68 -15.27
CA GLY A 82 -17.84 9.07 -15.11
C GLY A 82 -18.74 10.11 -15.79
N LYS A 83 -19.49 9.72 -16.83
CA LYS A 83 -20.41 10.61 -17.56
C LYS A 83 -21.82 10.62 -16.97
N SER A 84 -22.33 9.45 -16.55
CA SER A 84 -23.70 9.27 -16.05
C SER A 84 -23.82 9.43 -14.53
N ASN A 85 -22.71 9.27 -13.81
CA ASN A 85 -22.65 9.12 -12.35
C ASN A 85 -23.64 8.08 -11.80
N ASN A 86 -23.93 7.03 -12.58
CA ASN A 86 -24.88 5.98 -12.22
C ASN A 86 -24.21 4.95 -11.29
N PRO A 87 -24.63 4.86 -10.01
CA PRO A 87 -24.01 3.95 -9.04
C PRO A 87 -24.26 2.47 -9.35
N HIS A 88 -25.37 2.13 -9.99
CA HIS A 88 -25.67 0.76 -10.41
C HIS A 88 -24.72 0.30 -11.53
N LEU A 89 -24.44 1.19 -12.50
CA LEU A 89 -23.46 0.93 -13.56
C LEU A 89 -22.03 0.78 -13.01
N PHE A 90 -21.70 1.49 -11.93
CA PHE A 90 -20.43 1.34 -11.23
C PHE A 90 -20.27 -0.05 -10.59
N GLU A 91 -21.36 -0.63 -10.08
CA GLU A 91 -21.34 -2.00 -9.58
C GLU A 91 -21.22 -3.03 -10.71
N VAL A 92 -21.91 -2.85 -11.83
CA VAL A 92 -21.69 -3.70 -13.02
C VAL A 92 -20.23 -3.61 -13.50
N MET A 93 -19.62 -2.42 -13.49
CA MET A 93 -18.20 -2.24 -13.82
C MET A 93 -17.30 -3.04 -12.86
N LYS A 94 -17.53 -2.96 -11.55
CA LYS A 94 -16.80 -3.77 -10.55
C LYS A 94 -16.99 -5.27 -10.76
N ALA A 95 -18.20 -5.71 -11.09
CA ALA A 95 -18.47 -7.11 -11.36
C ALA A 95 -17.60 -7.63 -12.52
N VAL A 96 -17.46 -6.85 -13.60
CA VAL A 96 -16.57 -7.18 -14.72
C VAL A 96 -15.09 -7.20 -14.29
N GLU A 97 -14.66 -6.25 -13.45
CA GLU A 97 -13.31 -6.21 -12.86
C GLU A 97 -13.00 -7.50 -12.08
N LEU A 98 -13.92 -7.91 -11.21
CA LEU A 98 -13.79 -9.13 -10.40
C LEU A 98 -13.72 -10.38 -11.27
N ILE A 99 -14.60 -10.50 -12.28
CA ILE A 99 -14.55 -11.63 -13.22
C ILE A 99 -13.20 -11.67 -13.92
N HIS A 100 -12.69 -10.55 -14.43
CA HIS A 100 -11.38 -10.51 -15.07
C HIS A 100 -10.25 -10.92 -14.10
N HIS A 101 -10.28 -10.38 -12.87
CA HIS A 101 -9.24 -10.61 -11.87
C HIS A 101 -9.22 -12.06 -11.37
N PHE A 102 -10.39 -12.65 -11.10
CA PHE A 102 -10.51 -13.94 -10.41
C PHE A 102 -10.71 -15.16 -11.33
N THR A 103 -10.92 -14.97 -12.64
CA THR A 103 -10.89 -16.06 -13.63
C THR A 103 -9.47 -16.47 -14.06
N THR A 104 -8.46 -15.73 -13.62
CA THR A 104 -7.07 -15.89 -14.07
C THR A 104 -6.10 -16.28 -12.95
N TRP A 105 -6.59 -16.79 -11.81
CA TRP A 105 -5.74 -17.05 -10.64
C TRP A 105 -4.74 -18.21 -10.87
N PRO A 106 -3.44 -18.06 -10.50
CA PRO A 106 -2.87 -16.87 -9.85
C PRO A 106 -2.71 -15.70 -10.85
N PRO A 107 -2.93 -14.44 -10.42
CA PRO A 107 -2.95 -13.28 -11.31
C PRO A 107 -1.72 -13.23 -12.22
N ARG A 108 -1.91 -12.95 -13.53
CA ARG A 108 -0.81 -12.89 -14.51
C ARG A 108 0.25 -11.84 -14.18
N GLU A 109 -0.19 -10.77 -13.52
CA GLU A 109 0.68 -9.86 -12.80
C GLU A 109 0.43 -10.11 -11.32
N TYR A 110 1.38 -10.73 -10.62
CA TYR A 110 1.46 -10.55 -9.19
C TYR A 110 1.65 -9.05 -8.95
N THR A 111 0.57 -8.31 -8.69
CA THR A 111 0.66 -7.05 -7.99
C THR A 111 0.93 -7.40 -6.53
N PHE A 112 2.16 -7.82 -6.26
CA PHE A 112 2.69 -7.61 -4.92
C PHE A 112 2.40 -6.15 -4.58
N PRO A 113 1.90 -5.83 -3.37
CA PRO A 113 2.08 -4.50 -2.81
C PRO A 113 3.46 -4.03 -3.24
N THR A 114 3.59 -2.81 -3.79
CA THR A 114 4.83 -2.32 -4.43
C THR A 114 6.01 -2.24 -3.45
N VAL A 115 5.79 -2.71 -2.23
CA VAL A 115 6.52 -2.51 -0.99
C VAL A 115 6.45 -3.85 -0.23
N ILE A 116 7.57 -4.57 -0.22
CA ILE A 116 7.69 -5.97 0.25
C ILE A 116 7.29 -6.17 1.72
N GLU A 117 7.51 -5.16 2.56
CA GLU A 117 7.10 -5.10 3.96
C GLU A 117 5.58 -5.20 4.12
N VAL A 118 4.79 -4.63 3.20
CA VAL A 118 3.32 -4.69 3.26
C VAL A 118 2.88 -6.11 2.94
N THR A 119 3.52 -6.76 1.97
CA THR A 119 3.25 -8.17 1.65
C THR A 119 3.51 -9.07 2.86
N TYR A 120 4.67 -8.94 3.49
CA TYR A 120 4.98 -9.74 4.68
C TYR A 120 4.07 -9.41 5.86
N PHE A 121 3.78 -8.14 6.09
CA PHE A 121 2.85 -7.71 7.13
C PHE A 121 1.48 -8.37 6.97
N LEU A 122 0.87 -8.25 5.79
CA LEU A 122 -0.44 -8.86 5.50
C LEU A 122 -0.37 -10.39 5.65
N SER A 123 0.68 -11.03 5.14
CA SER A 123 0.86 -12.48 5.28
C SER A 123 0.98 -12.92 6.75
N MET A 124 1.68 -12.18 7.59
CA MET A 124 1.80 -12.47 9.02
C MET A 124 0.45 -12.29 9.72
N CYS A 125 -0.27 -11.21 9.42
CA CYS A 125 -1.61 -10.98 9.96
C CYS A 125 -2.59 -12.10 9.56
N THR A 126 -2.56 -12.55 8.30
CA THR A 126 -3.37 -13.70 7.84
C THR A 126 -3.03 -14.98 8.60
N GLN A 127 -1.74 -15.29 8.80
CA GLN A 127 -1.31 -16.48 9.54
C GLN A 127 -1.73 -16.43 11.01
N LEU A 128 -1.72 -15.23 11.61
CA LEU A 128 -2.19 -14.96 12.97
C LEU A 128 -3.73 -14.86 13.08
N LYS A 129 -4.46 -14.94 11.96
CA LYS A 129 -5.91 -14.70 11.88
C LYS A 129 -6.32 -13.35 12.47
N ILE A 130 -5.45 -12.34 12.36
CA ILE A 130 -5.77 -10.97 12.74
C ILE A 130 -6.65 -10.39 11.63
N PRO A 131 -7.89 -9.97 11.93
CA PRO A 131 -8.74 -9.34 10.93
C PRO A 131 -8.09 -8.02 10.51
N MET A 132 -7.69 -7.95 9.25
CA MET A 132 -7.18 -6.72 8.67
C MET A 132 -8.36 -5.93 8.12
N PRO A 133 -8.45 -4.61 8.42
CA PRO A 133 -9.44 -3.76 7.76
C PRO A 133 -9.30 -3.94 6.24
N SER A 134 -10.36 -4.41 5.59
CA SER A 134 -10.42 -4.76 4.17
C SER A 134 -10.34 -3.51 3.30
N HIS A 135 -9.15 -2.91 3.21
CA HIS A 135 -8.92 -1.55 2.71
C HIS A 135 -9.62 -0.49 3.56
N LEU A 136 -8.89 0.53 4.01
CA LEU A 136 -9.48 1.68 4.69
C LEU A 136 -10.26 2.51 3.65
N ARG A 137 -11.50 2.09 3.36
CA ARG A 137 -12.46 2.92 2.65
C ARG A 137 -12.98 3.93 3.65
N LEU A 138 -12.75 5.21 3.35
CA LEU A 138 -13.42 6.29 4.06
C LEU A 138 -14.93 6.19 3.81
N GLU A 139 -15.74 6.70 4.74
CA GLU A 139 -17.22 6.71 4.64
C GLU A 139 -17.74 7.35 3.33
N ASN A 140 -16.94 8.22 2.71
CA ASN A 140 -17.23 8.88 1.44
C ASN A 140 -16.86 8.04 0.19
N GLY A 141 -16.44 6.78 0.35
CA GLY A 141 -16.03 5.90 -0.74
C GLY A 141 -14.61 6.14 -1.28
N GLN A 142 -13.86 7.11 -0.75
CA GLN A 142 -12.45 7.30 -1.11
C GLN A 142 -11.60 6.17 -0.53
N ARG A 143 -10.75 5.57 -1.39
CA ARG A 143 -9.73 4.62 -0.95
C ARG A 143 -8.60 5.39 -0.26
N LEU A 144 -8.44 5.19 1.04
CA LEU A 144 -7.25 5.61 1.77
C LEU A 144 -6.30 4.41 1.86
N ASP A 145 -5.04 4.65 1.50
CA ASP A 145 -4.02 3.61 1.58
C ASP A 145 -2.88 4.07 2.52
N PRO A 146 -2.85 3.58 3.78
CA PRO A 146 -1.79 3.89 4.74
C PRO A 146 -0.48 3.18 4.38
N PHE A 147 -0.52 2.25 3.41
CA PHE A 147 0.63 1.50 2.94
C PHE A 147 1.23 2.09 1.65
N SER A 148 0.74 3.25 1.21
CA SER A 148 1.30 3.95 0.07
C SER A 148 2.54 4.75 0.50
N PHE A 149 3.72 4.30 0.08
CA PHE A 149 4.96 4.97 0.44
C PHE A 149 5.62 5.66 -0.74
N CYS A 150 6.34 6.74 -0.43
CA CYS A 150 7.30 7.34 -1.35
C CYS A 150 8.30 6.28 -1.84
N THR A 151 8.60 6.28 -3.13
CA THR A 151 9.56 5.32 -3.72
C THR A 151 10.97 5.42 -3.17
N LEU A 152 11.28 6.52 -2.46
CA LEU A 152 12.58 6.82 -1.88
C LEU A 152 12.60 6.80 -0.34
N CYS A 153 11.46 6.72 0.36
CA CYS A 153 11.45 6.67 1.84
C CYS A 153 10.14 6.12 2.43
N TRP A 154 9.92 6.30 3.73
CA TRP A 154 8.72 5.85 4.46
C TRP A 154 7.54 6.82 4.40
N ARG A 155 7.74 8.05 3.92
CA ARG A 155 6.68 9.08 3.95
C ARG A 155 5.62 8.81 2.89
N GLN A 156 4.38 9.18 3.17
CA GLN A 156 3.29 9.12 2.20
C GLN A 156 3.60 10.02 0.98
N PRO A 157 3.36 9.52 -0.24
CA PRO A 157 3.55 10.32 -1.45
C PRO A 157 2.51 11.43 -1.57
N LEU A 158 2.82 12.46 -2.35
CA LEU A 158 1.85 13.49 -2.71
C LEU A 158 0.73 12.88 -3.58
N PRO A 159 -0.52 13.39 -3.50
CA PRO A 159 -1.63 12.89 -4.30
C PRO A 159 -1.29 12.82 -5.80
N GLY A 160 -1.50 11.65 -6.41
CA GLY A 160 -1.20 11.41 -7.83
C GLY A 160 0.29 11.36 -8.19
N ARG A 161 1.18 11.29 -7.20
CA ARG A 161 2.64 11.19 -7.38
C ARG A 161 3.17 9.94 -6.70
N LYS A 162 4.41 9.57 -7.04
CA LYS A 162 5.17 8.48 -6.38
C LYS A 162 6.15 8.98 -5.30
N LEU A 163 6.24 10.30 -5.12
CA LEU A 163 7.22 10.96 -4.25
C LEU A 163 6.49 11.79 -3.19
N CYS A 164 7.04 11.79 -1.96
CA CYS A 164 6.60 12.68 -0.87
C CYS A 164 7.09 14.11 -1.07
N ALA A 165 6.59 15.04 -0.27
CA ALA A 165 7.03 16.44 -0.30
C ALA A 165 8.56 16.59 -0.15
N HIS A 166 9.19 15.79 0.71
CA HIS A 166 10.65 15.83 0.92
C HIS A 166 11.47 15.44 -0.31
N HIS A 167 10.96 14.51 -1.13
CA HIS A 167 11.65 14.03 -2.32
C HIS A 167 11.10 14.65 -3.61
N SER A 168 10.07 15.49 -3.53
CA SER A 168 9.52 16.19 -4.69
C SER A 168 10.51 17.27 -5.14
N PRO A 169 10.96 17.26 -6.42
CA PRO A 169 11.92 18.23 -6.93
C PRO A 169 11.35 19.65 -7.05
N ASN A 170 10.02 19.79 -6.98
CA ASN A 170 9.30 21.04 -7.21
C ASN A 170 8.72 21.66 -5.93
N VAL A 171 8.93 21.02 -4.77
CA VAL A 171 8.42 21.52 -3.48
C VAL A 171 9.60 22.03 -2.66
N PRO A 172 9.80 23.36 -2.57
CA PRO A 172 10.71 23.92 -1.59
C PRO A 172 10.19 23.58 -0.19
N LEU A 173 11.01 22.89 0.59
CA LEU A 173 10.79 22.70 2.02
C LEU A 173 11.87 23.51 2.72
N GLN A 174 11.45 24.34 3.67
CA GLN A 174 12.35 24.86 4.69
C GLN A 174 12.57 23.71 5.68
N ASP A 175 13.78 23.12 5.70
CA ASP A 175 14.20 22.20 6.76
C ASP A 175 15.03 22.99 7.80
N GLU A 176 14.99 22.55 9.06
CA GLU A 176 15.72 23.14 10.21
C GLU A 176 17.26 23.15 10.05
N ILE A 177 17.81 22.44 9.06
CA ILE A 177 19.27 22.22 8.87
C ILE A 177 19.83 23.05 7.69
N GLY A 178 19.05 24.00 7.17
CA GLY A 178 19.45 24.92 6.12
C GLY A 178 19.00 24.54 4.71
N THR A 179 19.22 25.45 3.76
CA THR A 179 18.64 25.46 2.42
C THR A 179 19.21 24.39 1.50
N GLN A 180 18.86 23.11 1.70
CA GLN A 180 19.13 22.08 0.69
C GLN A 180 18.11 22.18 -0.45
N ALA A 181 18.58 22.60 -1.62
CA ALA A 181 17.79 22.65 -2.84
C ALA A 181 17.03 21.32 -3.07
N ALA A 182 15.76 21.40 -3.49
CA ALA A 182 14.90 20.24 -3.69
C ALA A 182 15.53 19.16 -4.59
N ALA A 183 16.29 19.57 -5.61
CA ALA A 183 17.05 18.68 -6.49
C ALA A 183 18.16 17.89 -5.75
N ALA A 184 18.80 18.47 -4.74
CA ALA A 184 19.82 17.79 -3.94
C ALA A 184 19.21 16.71 -3.05
N ARG A 185 18.06 16.99 -2.42
CA ARG A 185 17.30 16.02 -1.62
C ARG A 185 16.83 14.84 -2.48
N TYR A 186 16.24 15.13 -3.64
CA TYR A 186 15.85 14.10 -4.61
C TYR A 186 17.04 13.22 -5.05
N LYS A 187 18.13 13.83 -5.53
CA LYS A 187 19.35 13.10 -5.95
C LYS A 187 19.94 12.27 -4.81
N SER A 188 19.91 12.81 -3.59
CA SER A 188 20.37 12.10 -2.40
C SER A 188 19.54 10.85 -2.12
N GLY A 189 18.22 10.94 -2.23
CA GLY A 189 17.33 9.78 -2.09
C GLY A 189 17.56 8.74 -3.20
N VAL A 190 17.67 9.16 -4.45
CA VAL A 190 17.96 8.26 -5.59
C VAL A 190 19.28 7.50 -5.37
N ARG A 191 20.35 8.18 -4.93
CA ARG A 191 21.65 7.55 -4.64
C ARG A 191 21.61 6.57 -3.47
N GLN A 192 20.67 6.75 -2.55
CA GLN A 192 20.53 5.91 -1.36
C GLN A 192 19.53 4.77 -1.54
N LYS A 193 18.71 4.79 -2.60
CA LYS A 193 17.61 3.84 -2.83
C LYS A 193 18.03 2.38 -2.65
N GLU A 194 19.09 1.94 -3.33
CA GLU A 194 19.52 0.54 -3.25
C GLU A 194 19.94 0.14 -1.82
N ARG A 195 20.62 1.03 -1.10
CA ARG A 195 21.04 0.78 0.29
C ARG A 195 19.85 0.79 1.24
N PHE A 196 18.91 1.69 1.02
CA PHE A 196 17.65 1.75 1.74
C PHE A 196 16.84 0.45 1.55
N ASP A 197 16.64 0.01 0.30
CA ASP A 197 15.92 -1.22 -0.02
C ASP A 197 16.63 -2.44 0.62
N LYS A 198 17.97 -2.50 0.60
CA LYS A 198 18.74 -3.54 1.32
C LYS A 198 18.57 -3.46 2.84
N ALA A 199 18.52 -2.26 3.44
CA ALA A 199 18.34 -2.10 4.87
C ALA A 199 16.95 -2.56 5.33
N VAL A 200 15.90 -2.20 4.57
CA VAL A 200 14.54 -2.69 4.78
C VAL A 200 14.48 -4.22 4.68
N ASN A 201 15.03 -4.79 3.60
CA ASN A 201 15.06 -6.24 3.42
C ASN A 201 15.77 -6.97 4.56
N ARG A 202 16.89 -6.44 5.07
CA ARG A 202 17.59 -7.05 6.22
C ARG A 202 16.73 -7.08 7.48
N ILE A 203 15.99 -6.01 7.77
CA ILE A 203 15.09 -5.96 8.92
C ILE A 203 13.98 -6.99 8.72
N LEU A 204 13.35 -6.99 7.54
CA LEU A 204 12.26 -7.92 7.20
C LEU A 204 12.71 -9.38 7.27
N THR A 205 13.84 -9.74 6.66
CA THR A 205 14.35 -11.12 6.70
C THR A 205 14.54 -11.57 8.14
N LYS A 206 15.11 -10.73 9.02
CA LYS A 206 15.27 -11.05 10.44
C LYS A 206 13.91 -11.28 11.10
N GLU A 207 12.95 -10.39 10.90
CA GLU A 207 11.65 -10.46 11.57
C GLU A 207 10.78 -11.60 11.05
N VAL A 208 10.75 -11.84 9.74
CA VAL A 208 10.03 -12.97 9.15
C VAL A 208 10.64 -14.30 9.60
N THR A 209 11.97 -14.40 9.65
CA THR A 209 12.65 -15.61 10.17
C THR A 209 12.27 -15.86 11.63
N GLN A 210 12.36 -14.83 12.48
CA GLN A 210 11.97 -14.94 13.89
C GLN A 210 10.49 -15.27 14.08
N PHE A 211 9.62 -14.76 13.21
CA PHE A 211 8.21 -15.08 13.23
C PHE A 211 7.96 -16.57 12.95
N HIS A 212 8.63 -17.13 11.94
CA HIS A 212 8.52 -18.55 11.61
C HIS A 212 9.16 -19.46 12.66
N GLU A 213 10.38 -19.13 13.11
CA GLU A 213 11.09 -19.89 14.16
C GLU A 213 10.38 -19.81 15.51
N GLY A 214 9.76 -18.67 15.80
CA GLY A 214 8.95 -18.44 17.00
C GLY A 214 7.53 -19.00 16.93
N LEU A 215 7.28 -20.00 16.07
CA LEU A 215 5.99 -20.68 15.90
C LEU A 215 4.82 -19.70 15.63
N PHE A 216 5.05 -18.71 14.77
CA PHE A 216 4.04 -17.71 14.38
C PHE A 216 3.54 -16.87 15.56
N THR A 217 4.42 -16.44 16.46
CA THR A 217 4.07 -15.52 17.55
C THR A 217 4.09 -14.05 17.09
N PRO A 218 3.18 -13.19 17.57
CA PRO A 218 3.06 -11.80 17.09
C PRO A 218 4.16 -10.85 17.59
N VAL A 219 5.21 -11.36 18.25
CA VAL A 219 6.26 -10.56 18.92
C VAL A 219 6.98 -9.60 17.96
N VAL A 220 7.00 -9.95 16.67
CA VAL A 220 7.61 -9.11 15.63
C VAL A 220 6.70 -7.97 15.17
N LEU A 221 5.39 -8.06 15.40
CA LEU A 221 4.41 -7.03 15.06
C LEU A 221 4.37 -5.95 16.15
N PHE A 222 3.75 -4.81 15.83
CA PHE A 222 3.61 -3.70 16.77
C PHE A 222 2.69 -4.12 17.94
N PRO A 223 3.15 -4.07 19.20
CA PRO A 223 2.41 -4.59 20.33
C PRO A 223 1.44 -3.57 20.92
N GLU A 224 0.48 -4.03 21.72
CA GLU A 224 -0.44 -3.17 22.48
C GLU A 224 0.16 -2.67 23.81
N GLN A 225 1.15 -3.39 24.35
CA GLN A 225 1.78 -3.09 25.64
C GLN A 225 3.30 -3.21 25.53
N SER A 226 4.01 -2.60 26.46
CA SER A 226 5.49 -2.59 26.48
C SER A 226 6.08 -2.03 25.18
N ILE A 227 5.42 -1.04 24.58
CA ILE A 227 5.77 -0.48 23.27
C ILE A 227 7.16 0.15 23.32
N ALA A 228 7.53 0.79 24.44
CA ALA A 228 8.85 1.39 24.61
C ALA A 228 9.98 0.34 24.50
N ALA A 229 9.84 -0.79 25.19
CA ALA A 229 10.82 -1.88 25.16
C ALA A 229 10.90 -2.49 23.76
N TRP A 230 9.75 -2.76 23.15
CA TRP A 230 9.66 -3.27 21.79
C TRP A 230 10.34 -2.32 20.80
N LEU A 231 10.07 -1.02 20.88
CA LEU A 231 10.62 0.00 19.99
C LEU A 231 12.14 0.14 20.16
N ALA A 232 12.64 0.12 21.40
CA ALA A 232 14.06 0.18 21.70
C ALA A 232 14.83 -1.04 21.12
N GLU A 233 14.25 -2.24 21.21
CA GLU A 233 14.86 -3.46 20.68
C GLU A 233 14.77 -3.53 19.14
N ARG A 234 13.58 -3.26 18.59
CA ARG A 234 13.23 -3.54 17.19
C ARG A 234 13.52 -2.37 16.25
N ARG A 235 13.40 -1.13 16.73
CA ARG A 235 13.56 0.11 15.96
C ARG A 235 14.49 1.09 16.70
N PRO A 236 15.74 0.69 17.02
CA PRO A 236 16.62 1.46 17.89
C PRO A 236 16.94 2.87 17.37
N LEU A 237 16.98 3.09 16.04
CA LEU A 237 17.24 4.43 15.52
C LEU A 237 16.00 5.33 15.64
N LEU A 238 14.80 4.77 15.51
CA LEU A 238 13.58 5.52 15.80
C LEU A 238 13.45 5.83 17.29
N TRP A 239 13.80 4.88 18.15
CA TRP A 239 13.90 5.12 19.59
C TRP A 239 14.85 6.30 19.89
N GLN A 240 16.07 6.27 19.34
CA GLN A 240 17.03 7.38 19.49
C GLN A 240 16.50 8.71 18.94
N LEU A 241 15.75 8.69 17.84
CA LEU A 241 15.19 9.89 17.23
C LEU A 241 14.14 10.60 18.11
N LEU A 242 13.49 9.89 19.04
CA LEU A 242 12.61 10.51 20.03
C LEU A 242 13.36 11.48 20.97
N GLY A 243 14.67 11.27 21.20
CA GLY A 243 15.49 12.13 22.04
C GLY A 243 14.90 12.31 23.44
N GLU A 244 14.75 13.56 23.89
CA GLU A 244 14.16 13.90 25.20
C GLU A 244 12.72 13.39 25.35
N ARG A 245 12.00 13.21 24.24
CA ARG A 245 10.61 12.70 24.25
C ARG A 245 10.51 11.25 24.75
N GLN A 246 11.63 10.51 24.83
CA GLN A 246 11.65 9.17 25.43
C GLN A 246 11.15 9.15 26.87
N GLN A 247 11.38 10.22 27.65
CA GLN A 247 10.97 10.28 29.06
C GLN A 247 9.45 10.28 29.24
N ALA A 248 8.73 10.82 28.26
CA ALA A 248 7.27 10.87 28.26
C ALA A 248 6.65 9.70 27.49
N PHE A 249 7.44 8.88 26.79
CA PHE A 249 6.94 7.83 25.90
C PHE A 249 6.43 6.63 26.71
N ASN A 250 5.15 6.31 26.53
CA ASN A 250 4.49 5.18 27.20
C ASN A 250 3.40 4.58 26.28
N ASP A 251 2.79 3.47 26.72
CA ASP A 251 1.85 2.72 25.89
C ASP A 251 0.61 3.54 25.46
N THR A 252 0.19 4.55 26.25
CA THR A 252 -1.02 5.34 25.94
C THR A 252 -0.78 6.44 24.90
N ASN A 253 0.44 6.98 24.83
CA ASN A 253 0.78 8.05 23.88
C ASN A 253 1.72 7.62 22.74
N ALA A 254 2.20 6.37 22.76
CA ALA A 254 3.19 5.85 21.82
C ALA A 254 2.81 6.09 20.36
N VAL A 255 1.56 5.77 19.98
CA VAL A 255 1.10 5.91 18.59
C VAL A 255 1.10 7.38 18.19
N SER A 256 0.60 8.29 19.03
CA SER A 256 0.63 9.74 18.76
C SER A 256 2.05 10.22 18.53
N MET A 257 2.96 9.88 19.45
CA MET A 257 4.34 10.33 19.38
C MET A 257 5.08 9.78 18.14
N LEU A 258 4.82 8.53 17.77
CA LEU A 258 5.38 7.91 16.56
C LEU A 258 4.82 8.53 15.29
N VAL A 259 3.51 8.77 15.24
CA VAL A 259 2.84 9.41 14.11
C VAL A 259 3.31 10.86 13.94
N ASP A 260 3.41 11.62 15.03
CA ASP A 260 3.95 12.99 15.00
C ASP A 260 5.41 13.02 14.52
N LEU A 261 6.21 12.02 14.92
CA LEU A 261 7.59 11.91 14.50
C LEU A 261 7.73 11.54 13.01
N LEU A 262 6.91 10.61 12.53
CA LEU A 262 7.11 9.95 11.23
C LEU A 262 6.20 10.47 10.12
N HIS A 263 5.04 11.02 10.48
CA HIS A 263 3.94 11.35 9.60
C HIS A 263 3.24 12.67 9.99
N CYS A 264 4.05 13.68 10.33
CA CYS A 264 3.59 15.03 10.63
C CYS A 264 2.97 15.71 9.39
N PRO A 265 1.76 16.29 9.49
CA PRO A 265 1.10 16.97 8.38
C PRO A 265 1.57 18.42 8.17
N ASP A 266 2.37 18.97 9.07
CA ASP A 266 2.75 20.38 9.08
C ASP A 266 3.61 20.76 7.86
N GLY A 267 3.36 21.94 7.30
CA GLY A 267 4.04 22.42 6.10
C GLY A 267 3.66 21.72 4.79
N LEU A 268 2.72 20.76 4.80
CA LEU A 268 2.24 20.10 3.59
C LEU A 268 1.17 20.92 2.84
N PRO A 269 1.07 20.78 1.50
CA PRO A 269 -0.03 21.36 0.73
C PRO A 269 -1.41 20.88 1.25
N PRO A 270 -2.48 21.69 1.15
CA PRO A 270 -3.78 21.39 1.77
C PRO A 270 -4.31 19.96 1.50
N LYS A 271 -4.25 19.53 0.23
CA LYS A 271 -4.71 18.18 -0.17
C LYS A 271 -3.86 17.06 0.45
N ALA A 272 -2.56 17.26 0.61
CA ALA A 272 -1.67 16.28 1.24
C ALA A 272 -1.84 16.29 2.76
N ASN A 273 -1.99 17.48 3.37
CA ASN A 273 -2.26 17.64 4.80
C ASN A 273 -3.53 16.89 5.22
N GLN A 274 -4.61 17.01 4.45
CA GLN A 274 -5.86 16.31 4.74
C GLN A 274 -5.70 14.78 4.68
N ILE A 275 -4.99 14.25 3.68
CA ILE A 275 -4.70 12.81 3.59
C ILE A 275 -3.86 12.35 4.79
N TYR A 276 -2.85 13.12 5.20
CA TYR A 276 -2.03 12.77 6.35
C TYR A 276 -2.86 12.68 7.63
N ARG A 277 -3.76 13.64 7.86
CA ARG A 277 -4.64 13.63 9.04
C ARG A 277 -5.57 12.42 9.05
N LEU A 278 -6.16 12.05 7.91
CA LEU A 278 -7.01 10.87 7.80
C LEU A 278 -6.24 9.57 8.06
N ILE A 279 -5.02 9.45 7.53
CA ILE A 279 -4.16 8.29 7.82
C ILE A 279 -3.81 8.25 9.30
N ASN A 280 -3.43 9.38 9.89
CA ASN A 280 -3.07 9.46 11.31
C ASN A 280 -4.24 9.00 12.19
N GLN A 281 -5.46 9.45 11.90
CA GLN A 281 -6.65 9.01 12.61
C GLN A 281 -6.81 7.48 12.54
N HIS A 282 -6.68 6.87 11.37
CA HIS A 282 -6.78 5.42 11.26
C HIS A 282 -5.63 4.67 11.93
N LEU A 283 -4.42 5.24 11.97
CA LEU A 283 -3.31 4.66 12.72
C LEU A 283 -3.59 4.69 14.23
N HIS A 284 -4.33 5.68 14.74
CA HIS A 284 -4.79 5.70 16.13
C HIS A 284 -5.86 4.63 16.41
N GLU A 285 -6.82 4.46 15.50
CA GLU A 285 -7.88 3.46 15.62
C GLU A 285 -7.34 2.03 15.47
N HIS A 286 -6.31 1.85 14.64
CA HIS A 286 -5.68 0.56 14.35
C HIS A 286 -4.15 0.65 14.42
N PRO A 287 -3.56 0.67 15.64
CA PRO A 287 -2.12 0.87 15.85
C PRO A 287 -1.22 -0.08 15.08
N LEU A 288 -1.66 -1.33 14.89
CA LEU A 288 -0.92 -2.36 14.17
C LEU A 288 -0.51 -1.93 12.74
N LEU A 289 -1.32 -1.07 12.10
CA LEU A 289 -1.10 -0.58 10.74
C LEU A 289 0.17 0.27 10.60
N ILE A 290 0.73 0.79 11.70
CA ILE A 290 1.96 1.58 11.66
C ILE A 290 3.20 0.74 11.32
N TRP A 291 3.12 -0.59 11.47
CA TRP A 291 4.27 -1.48 11.39
C TRP A 291 5.09 -1.37 10.10
N PRO A 292 4.51 -1.36 8.88
CA PRO A 292 5.27 -1.17 7.64
C PRO A 292 5.97 0.20 7.59
N MET A 293 5.35 1.25 8.12
CA MET A 293 5.95 2.58 8.20
C MET A 293 7.19 2.58 9.10
N LEU A 294 7.12 1.90 10.25
CA LEU A 294 8.25 1.76 11.19
C LEU A 294 9.42 1.03 10.56
N ILE A 295 9.18 -0.06 9.82
CA ILE A 295 10.21 -0.79 9.07
C ILE A 295 10.96 0.14 8.12
N ARG A 296 10.21 0.89 7.31
CA ARG A 296 10.81 1.80 6.33
C ARG A 296 11.55 2.95 6.99
N ALA A 297 10.98 3.53 8.04
CA ALA A 297 11.62 4.63 8.75
C ALA A 297 12.96 4.16 9.34
N GLU A 298 12.97 3.04 10.06
CA GLU A 298 14.20 2.46 10.62
C GLU A 298 15.23 2.14 9.51
N GLY A 299 14.81 1.48 8.42
CA GLY A 299 15.67 1.18 7.28
C GLY A 299 16.30 2.42 6.64
N TRP A 300 15.53 3.52 6.53
CA TRP A 300 16.03 4.79 6.02
C TRP A 300 17.06 5.42 6.95
N HIS A 301 16.76 5.48 8.25
CA HIS A 301 17.68 6.04 9.23
C HIS A 301 18.99 5.24 9.30
N ARG A 302 18.93 3.90 9.21
CA ARG A 302 20.11 3.03 9.12
C ARG A 302 20.97 3.37 7.91
N CYS A 303 20.35 3.47 6.74
CA CYS A 303 21.04 3.86 5.51
C CYS A 303 21.76 5.22 5.66
N ARG A 304 21.09 6.21 6.24
CA ARG A 304 21.65 7.55 6.46
C ARG A 304 22.82 7.54 7.43
N GLU A 305 22.74 6.80 8.53
CA GLU A 305 23.85 6.64 9.47
C GLU A 305 25.08 6.02 8.81
N GLU A 306 24.90 4.94 8.04
CA GLU A 306 25.99 4.28 7.32
C GLU A 306 26.66 5.23 6.31
N VAL A 307 25.87 6.05 5.61
CA VAL A 307 26.38 7.07 4.70
C VAL A 307 27.18 8.14 5.44
N ARG A 308 26.65 8.65 6.56
CA ARG A 308 27.33 9.65 7.41
C ARG A 308 28.66 9.13 7.96
N LYS A 309 28.70 7.88 8.43
CA LYS A 309 29.93 7.22 8.91
C LYS A 309 31.01 7.10 7.81
N LYS A 310 30.62 7.07 6.53
CA LYS A 310 31.50 6.94 5.36
C LYS A 310 31.79 8.28 4.65
N TRP A 311 31.28 9.40 5.15
CA TRP A 311 31.53 10.75 4.63
C TRP A 311 32.78 11.37 5.25
N GLY A 312 33.51 12.18 4.47
CA GLY A 312 34.66 12.96 4.96
C GLY A 312 35.96 12.21 5.21
N GLY A 313 36.35 11.24 4.37
CA GLY A 313 37.69 10.62 4.45
C GLY A 313 37.86 9.55 5.53
N LYS A 314 36.82 9.21 6.31
CA LYS A 314 36.83 8.11 7.30
C LYS A 314 36.82 6.69 6.68
N ARG A 315 37.13 6.56 5.39
CA ARG A 315 37.33 5.24 4.76
C ARG A 315 38.74 4.78 5.11
N SER A 316 38.90 3.54 5.56
CA SER A 316 40.21 2.91 5.69
C SER A 316 40.94 3.02 4.33
N GLY A 317 42.05 3.75 4.30
CA GLY A 317 42.82 4.01 3.07
C GLY A 317 42.55 5.34 2.35
N ALA A 318 41.71 6.23 2.86
CA ALA A 318 41.43 7.55 2.26
C ALA A 318 42.24 8.72 2.88
N GLY A 319 43.50 8.47 3.23
CA GLY A 319 44.48 9.50 3.57
C GLY A 319 45.51 9.69 2.45
N ARG A 320 46.09 10.90 2.30
CA ARG A 320 47.29 11.07 1.47
C ARG A 320 48.38 10.13 1.99
N PRO A 321 49.14 9.43 1.13
CA PRO A 321 50.30 8.66 1.57
C PRO A 321 51.22 9.60 2.38
N THR A 322 51.56 9.19 3.59
CA THR A 322 52.67 9.79 4.33
C THR A 322 53.92 9.59 3.50
N ARG A 323 54.42 10.68 2.90
CA ARG A 323 55.73 10.68 2.27
C ARG A 323 56.75 10.55 3.40
N TYR A 324 57.48 9.44 3.42
CA TYR A 324 58.72 9.29 4.17
C TYR A 324 59.82 10.16 3.54
#